data_AF-A0A146MB07-F1
#
_entry.id   AF-A0A146MB07-F1
#
_cell.length_a   1.000
_cell.length_b   1.000
_cell.length_c   1.000
_cell.angle_alpha   90.00
_cell.angle_beta   90.00
_cell.angle_gamma   90.00
#
_symmetry.space_group_name_H-M   'P 1'
#
loop_
_entity.id
_entity.type
_entity.pdbx_description
1 polymer ?
#
loop_
_entity_poly.entity_id
_entity_poly.type
_entity_poly.pdbx_seq_one_letter_code
_entity_poly.pdbx_strand_id
1 'polypeptide(L)'
;DNVAKAVERLTPRGRVAGVVCHVGKRDDRVALLKTAEEKFGGIDILVSNAAVNPSVGGVTETSDEAWDKIFDINVKSAFTLTKEVKPYLSRRGGGSIVYVSSIAGFVPQQLLGAYSVSKTALLGLTKACAEELATENVRVNCVAPGIIKTNFSSALHTSEMVSEPLLMTVAMHR
;
A
#
# COMPACT_ATOMS: atom_id res chain seq x y z
N ASP A 1 1.05 -21.08 2.12
CA ASP A 1 1.47 -21.06 3.54
C ASP A 1 1.25 -19.73 4.25
N ASN A 2 1.82 -18.61 3.79
CA ASN A 2 1.73 -17.31 4.51
C ASN A 2 0.29 -16.83 4.77
N VAL A 3 -0.60 -16.96 3.77
CA VAL A 3 -2.01 -16.57 3.89
C VAL A 3 -2.72 -17.40 4.96
N ALA A 4 -2.55 -18.73 4.96
CA ALA A 4 -3.17 -19.62 5.94
C ALA A 4 -2.74 -19.27 7.37
N LYS A 5 -1.43 -19.08 7.59
CA LYS A 5 -0.89 -18.65 8.90
C LYS A 5 -1.44 -17.30 9.34
N ALA A 6 -1.60 -16.36 8.42
CA ALA A 6 -2.18 -15.05 8.73
C ALA A 6 -3.66 -15.16 9.12
N VAL A 7 -4.45 -15.99 8.41
CA VAL A 7 -5.86 -16.25 8.73
C VAL A 7 -5.98 -16.90 10.09
N GLU A 8 -5.20 -17.94 10.39
CA GLU A 8 -5.20 -18.62 11.68
C GLU A 8 -4.90 -17.64 12.82
N ARG A 9 -3.87 -16.80 12.68
CA ARG A 9 -3.49 -15.80 13.68
C ARG A 9 -4.56 -14.74 13.93
N LEU A 10 -5.34 -14.38 12.91
CA LEU A 10 -6.30 -13.28 12.97
C LEU A 10 -7.73 -13.74 13.29
N THR A 11 -8.08 -15.00 13.01
CA THR A 11 -9.41 -15.57 13.29
C THR A 11 -9.88 -15.36 14.74
N PRO A 12 -9.02 -15.46 15.79
CA PRO A 12 -9.44 -15.16 17.16
C PRO A 12 -9.91 -13.71 17.39
N ARG A 13 -9.61 -12.79 16.46
CA ARG A 13 -9.98 -11.36 16.53
C ARG A 13 -11.26 -11.03 15.73
N GLY A 14 -11.86 -12.01 15.05
CA GLY A 14 -13.09 -11.82 14.28
C GLY A 14 -13.19 -12.70 13.04
N ARG A 15 -14.16 -12.39 12.16
CA ARG A 15 -14.31 -13.11 10.89
C ARG A 15 -13.18 -12.73 9.93
N VAL A 16 -12.41 -13.71 9.48
CA VAL A 16 -11.23 -13.50 8.61
C VAL A 16 -11.29 -14.46 7.43
N ALA A 17 -11.03 -13.94 6.23
CA ALA A 17 -10.81 -14.73 5.03
C ALA A 17 -9.49 -14.27 4.39
N GLY A 18 -8.76 -15.21 3.79
CA GLY A 18 -7.48 -14.94 3.14
C GLY A 18 -7.47 -15.51 1.72
N VAL A 19 -6.91 -14.74 0.79
CA VAL A 19 -6.74 -15.13 -0.62
C VAL A 19 -5.31 -14.82 -1.02
N VAL A 20 -4.69 -15.74 -1.78
CA VAL A 20 -3.40 -15.46 -2.42
C VAL A 20 -3.66 -14.49 -3.57
N CYS A 21 -3.02 -13.32 -3.52
CA CYS A 21 -3.24 -12.28 -4.51
C CYS A 21 -1.93 -11.56 -4.84
N HIS A 22 -1.47 -11.66 -6.09
CA HIS A 22 -0.47 -10.76 -6.63
C HIS A 22 -1.17 -9.54 -7.23
N VAL A 23 -1.06 -8.39 -6.57
CA VAL A 23 -1.81 -7.16 -6.94
C VAL A 23 -1.53 -6.62 -8.36
N GLY A 24 -0.40 -6.96 -8.97
CA GLY A 24 -0.14 -6.65 -10.39
C GLY A 24 -0.95 -7.49 -11.40
N LYS A 25 -1.58 -8.60 -10.98
CA LYS A 25 -2.35 -9.50 -11.84
C LYS A 25 -3.85 -9.25 -11.69
N ARG A 26 -4.54 -9.06 -12.81
CA ARG A 26 -5.98 -8.74 -12.81
C ARG A 26 -6.83 -9.85 -12.19
N ASP A 27 -6.61 -11.09 -12.58
CA ASP A 27 -7.45 -12.21 -12.15
C ASP A 27 -7.36 -12.44 -10.64
N ASP A 28 -6.15 -12.28 -10.06
CA ASP A 28 -5.92 -12.32 -8.62
C ASP A 28 -6.70 -11.22 -7.87
N ARG A 29 -6.75 -9.99 -8.42
CA ARG A 29 -7.52 -8.89 -7.81
C ARG A 29 -9.03 -9.12 -7.90
N VAL A 30 -9.50 -9.61 -9.05
CA VAL A 30 -10.91 -9.98 -9.23
C VAL A 30 -11.31 -11.07 -8.23
N ALA A 31 -10.49 -12.10 -8.06
CA ALA A 31 -10.72 -13.17 -7.10
C ALA A 31 -10.73 -12.64 -5.65
N LEU A 32 -9.84 -11.70 -5.31
CA LEU A 32 -9.80 -11.04 -4.00
C LEU A 32 -11.11 -10.32 -3.68
N LEU A 33 -11.58 -9.45 -4.60
CA LEU A 33 -12.80 -8.66 -4.41
C LEU A 33 -14.05 -9.56 -4.35
N LYS A 34 -14.13 -10.56 -5.23
CA LYS A 34 -15.23 -11.53 -5.24
C LYS A 34 -15.29 -12.33 -3.94
N THR A 35 -14.14 -12.78 -3.44
CA THR A 35 -14.09 -13.51 -2.16
C THR A 35 -14.55 -12.62 -1.01
N ALA A 36 -14.16 -11.35 -0.99
CA ALA A 36 -14.61 -10.41 0.04
C ALA A 36 -16.14 -10.23 0.01
N GLU A 37 -16.72 -10.03 -1.17
CA GLU A 37 -18.17 -9.93 -1.35
C GLU A 37 -18.90 -11.21 -0.91
N GLU A 38 -18.43 -12.39 -1.33
CA GLU A 38 -19.06 -13.68 -0.97
C GLU A 38 -18.98 -14.00 0.53
N LYS A 39 -17.85 -13.66 1.18
CA LYS A 39 -17.64 -14.02 2.60
C LYS A 39 -18.23 -13.01 3.56
N PHE A 40 -18.33 -11.74 3.17
CA PHE A 40 -18.73 -10.66 4.07
C PHE A 40 -19.98 -9.90 3.63
N GLY A 41 -20.53 -10.20 2.45
CA GLY A 41 -21.75 -9.58 1.90
C GLY A 41 -21.51 -8.21 1.26
N GLY A 42 -20.25 -7.84 1.03
CA GLY A 42 -19.88 -6.57 0.42
C GLY A 42 -18.49 -6.09 0.82
N ILE A 43 -18.11 -4.93 0.32
CA ILE A 43 -16.83 -4.27 0.61
C ILE A 43 -17.13 -2.83 1.02
N ASP A 44 -16.74 -2.45 2.24
CA ASP A 44 -16.93 -1.09 2.76
C ASP A 44 -15.63 -0.27 2.71
N ILE A 45 -14.47 -0.94 2.78
CA ILE A 45 -13.15 -0.31 2.89
C ILE A 45 -12.14 -1.05 2.01
N LEU A 46 -11.35 -0.28 1.24
CA LEU A 46 -10.13 -0.75 0.59
C LEU A 46 -8.91 -0.14 1.30
N VAL A 47 -7.95 -0.98 1.70
CA VAL A 47 -6.61 -0.52 2.11
C VAL A 47 -5.58 -1.04 1.12
N SER A 48 -5.07 -0.16 0.25
CA SER A 48 -4.02 -0.52 -0.71
C SER A 48 -2.65 -0.34 -0.05
N ASN A 49 -2.16 -1.44 0.55
CA ASN A 49 -0.90 -1.48 1.31
C ASN A 49 0.26 -2.12 0.54
N ALA A 50 -0.02 -2.98 -0.44
CA ALA A 50 1.02 -3.75 -1.13
C ALA A 50 2.07 -2.82 -1.77
N ALA A 51 3.36 -3.11 -1.51
CA ALA A 51 4.46 -2.34 -2.04
C ALA A 51 5.73 -3.19 -2.20
N VAL A 52 6.60 -2.77 -3.10
CA VAL A 52 7.93 -3.34 -3.34
C VAL A 52 8.97 -2.23 -3.45
N ASN A 53 10.21 -2.56 -3.12
CA ASN A 53 11.38 -1.78 -3.46
C ASN A 53 12.56 -2.73 -3.73
N PRO A 54 12.72 -3.24 -4.96
CA PRO A 54 13.79 -4.17 -5.30
C PRO A 54 15.16 -3.51 -5.53
N SER A 55 15.24 -2.17 -5.46
CA SER A 55 16.46 -1.40 -5.73
C SER A 55 16.82 -0.48 -4.56
N VAL A 56 18.11 -0.28 -4.35
CA VAL A 56 18.69 0.70 -3.43
C VAL A 56 19.54 1.64 -4.26
N GLY A 57 19.27 2.94 -4.18
CA GLY A 57 20.01 3.94 -4.94
C GLY A 57 19.18 5.16 -5.32
N GLY A 58 19.83 6.08 -6.03
CA GLY A 58 19.21 7.29 -6.53
C GLY A 58 18.20 7.04 -7.65
N VAL A 59 17.41 8.06 -7.98
CA VAL A 59 16.46 7.99 -9.10
C VAL A 59 17.19 7.73 -10.42
N THR A 60 18.32 8.40 -10.66
CA THR A 60 19.11 8.29 -11.89
C THR A 60 19.90 6.98 -12.03
N GLU A 61 19.94 6.19 -10.96
CA GLU A 61 20.65 4.89 -10.91
C GLU A 61 19.66 3.72 -10.94
N THR A 62 18.35 4.01 -10.94
CA THR A 62 17.33 2.97 -10.98
C THR A 62 17.23 2.41 -12.39
N SER A 63 17.45 1.10 -12.55
CA SER A 63 17.19 0.38 -13.80
C SER A 63 15.72 0.44 -14.19
N ASP A 64 15.43 0.45 -15.49
CA ASP A 64 14.07 0.45 -16.04
C ASP A 64 13.22 -0.69 -15.47
N GLU A 65 13.76 -1.91 -15.31
CA GLU A 65 13.03 -3.05 -14.76
C GLU A 65 12.59 -2.84 -13.31
N ALA A 66 13.47 -2.25 -12.49
CA ALA A 66 13.17 -1.90 -11.11
C ALA A 66 12.14 -0.76 -11.04
N TRP A 67 12.28 0.25 -11.90
CA TRP A 67 11.33 1.35 -12.02
C TRP A 67 9.93 0.83 -12.35
N ASP A 68 9.82 0.03 -13.41
CA ASP A 68 8.56 -0.56 -13.86
C ASP A 68 7.94 -1.43 -12.78
N LYS A 69 8.75 -2.27 -12.11
CA LYS A 69 8.25 -3.11 -11.02
C LYS A 69 7.73 -2.28 -9.84
N ILE A 70 8.44 -1.21 -9.47
CA ILE A 70 8.02 -0.29 -8.41
C ILE A 70 6.71 0.39 -8.77
N PHE A 71 6.58 0.95 -9.98
CA PHE A 71 5.37 1.65 -10.38
C PHE A 71 4.19 0.72 -10.63
N ASP A 72 4.40 -0.45 -11.22
CA ASP A 72 3.35 -1.44 -11.47
C ASP A 72 2.72 -1.89 -10.15
N ILE A 73 3.53 -2.15 -9.13
CA ILE A 73 3.03 -2.60 -7.83
C ILE A 73 2.60 -1.43 -6.94
N ASN A 74 3.41 -0.41 -6.74
CA ASN A 74 3.14 0.61 -5.72
C ASN A 74 2.07 1.60 -6.15
N VAL A 75 1.95 1.89 -7.46
CA VAL A 75 1.08 2.97 -7.97
C VAL A 75 -0.06 2.39 -8.81
N LYS A 76 0.27 1.67 -9.88
CA LYS A 76 -0.73 1.15 -10.83
C LYS A 76 -1.66 0.13 -10.17
N SER A 77 -1.15 -0.72 -9.27
CA SER A 77 -2.03 -1.64 -8.53
C SER A 77 -3.03 -0.89 -7.63
N ALA A 78 -2.63 0.22 -6.99
CA ALA A 78 -3.52 1.04 -6.18
C ALA A 78 -4.60 1.71 -7.03
N PHE A 79 -4.22 2.30 -8.17
CA PHE A 79 -5.17 2.84 -9.14
C PHE A 79 -6.16 1.78 -9.65
N THR A 80 -5.67 0.62 -10.07
CA THR A 80 -6.52 -0.44 -10.62
C THR A 80 -7.45 -1.05 -9.56
N LEU A 81 -6.97 -1.29 -8.34
CA LEU A 81 -7.81 -1.70 -7.21
C LEU A 81 -8.89 -0.67 -6.90
N THR A 82 -8.59 0.62 -6.94
CA THR A 82 -9.58 1.68 -6.74
C THR A 82 -10.67 1.64 -7.81
N LYS A 83 -10.29 1.50 -9.09
CA LYS A 83 -11.26 1.34 -10.18
C LYS A 83 -12.12 0.08 -10.01
N GLU A 84 -11.52 -1.03 -9.59
CA GLU A 84 -12.19 -2.32 -9.47
C GLU A 84 -13.09 -2.41 -8.22
N VAL A 85 -12.71 -1.78 -7.10
CA VAL A 85 -13.51 -1.77 -5.87
C VAL A 85 -14.66 -0.78 -5.92
N LYS A 86 -14.53 0.31 -6.71
CA LYS A 86 -15.54 1.37 -6.85
C LYS A 86 -16.99 0.84 -6.94
N PRO A 87 -17.36 -0.06 -7.88
CA PRO A 87 -18.73 -0.54 -7.97
C PRO A 87 -19.23 -1.28 -6.72
N TYR A 88 -18.34 -1.91 -5.94
CA TYR A 88 -18.69 -2.53 -4.67
C TYR A 88 -19.01 -1.47 -3.62
N LEU A 89 -18.20 -0.41 -3.52
CA LEU A 89 -18.45 0.71 -2.60
C LEU A 89 -19.76 1.44 -2.96
N SER A 90 -20.00 1.71 -4.25
CA SER A 90 -21.22 2.40 -4.69
C SER A 90 -22.47 1.57 -4.34
N ARG A 91 -22.44 0.23 -4.48
CA ARG A 91 -23.56 -0.65 -4.03
C ARG A 91 -23.80 -0.62 -2.53
N ARG A 92 -22.77 -0.30 -1.73
CA ARG A 92 -22.86 -0.12 -0.28
C ARG A 92 -23.33 1.28 0.12
N GLY A 93 -23.53 2.17 -0.85
CA GLY A 93 -23.92 3.58 -0.62
C GLY A 93 -22.76 4.48 -0.22
N GLY A 94 -21.51 4.05 -0.45
CA GLY A 94 -20.31 4.77 -0.08
C GLY A 94 -19.24 3.87 0.55
N GLY A 95 -18.16 4.47 1.02
CA GLY A 95 -17.09 3.71 1.67
C GLY A 95 -15.81 4.50 1.89
N SER A 96 -14.70 3.78 2.09
CA SER A 96 -13.39 4.42 2.27
C SER A 96 -12.28 3.69 1.53
N ILE A 97 -11.38 4.47 0.93
CA ILE A 97 -10.14 3.99 0.35
C ILE A 97 -8.98 4.61 1.11
N VAL A 98 -8.03 3.79 1.53
CA VAL A 98 -6.80 4.22 2.19
C VAL A 98 -5.60 3.72 1.39
N TYR A 99 -4.78 4.66 0.91
CA TYR A 99 -3.49 4.35 0.33
C TYR A 99 -2.39 4.40 1.40
N VAL A 100 -1.37 3.55 1.26
CA VAL A 100 -0.20 3.56 2.14
C VAL A 100 0.99 4.14 1.40
N SER A 101 1.28 5.42 1.66
CA SER A 101 2.47 6.12 1.18
C SER A 101 3.68 5.86 2.10
N SER A 102 4.50 6.88 2.37
CA SER A 102 5.65 6.89 3.28
C SER A 102 6.05 8.34 3.54
N ILE A 103 6.77 8.61 4.64
CA ILE A 103 7.49 9.88 4.81
C ILE A 103 8.40 10.19 3.61
N ALA A 104 8.93 9.15 2.94
CA ALA A 104 9.74 9.28 1.73
C ALA A 104 8.96 9.87 0.54
N GLY A 105 7.61 9.82 0.58
CA GLY A 105 6.75 10.47 -0.41
C GLY A 105 6.66 11.99 -0.25
N PHE A 106 7.02 12.52 0.93
CA PHE A 106 7.12 13.96 1.18
C PHE A 106 8.57 14.45 1.06
N VAL A 107 9.51 13.68 1.62
CA VAL A 107 10.94 13.99 1.62
C VAL A 107 11.70 12.81 1.02
N PRO A 108 11.96 12.83 -0.31
CA PRO A 108 12.64 11.74 -0.99
C PRO A 108 14.00 11.45 -0.36
N GLN A 109 14.29 10.15 -0.21
CA GLN A 109 15.55 9.68 0.37
C GLN A 109 16.49 9.22 -0.74
N GLN A 110 17.78 9.58 -0.65
CA GLN A 110 18.76 9.32 -1.70
C GLN A 110 18.89 7.83 -2.06
N LEU A 111 18.76 6.93 -1.08
CA LEU A 111 18.84 5.48 -1.28
C LEU A 111 17.50 4.82 -1.66
N LEU A 112 16.42 5.60 -1.71
CA LEU A 112 15.07 5.12 -2.02
C LEU A 112 14.50 5.91 -3.21
N GLY A 113 15.29 6.20 -4.23
CA GLY A 113 14.92 7.13 -5.31
C GLY A 113 13.56 6.85 -5.94
N ALA A 114 13.47 5.80 -6.77
CA ALA A 114 12.21 5.45 -7.45
C ALA A 114 11.07 5.09 -6.49
N TYR A 115 11.39 4.47 -5.35
CA TYR A 115 10.40 4.19 -4.30
C TYR A 115 9.78 5.48 -3.75
N SER A 116 10.59 6.48 -3.42
CA SER A 116 10.15 7.79 -2.92
C SER A 116 9.20 8.44 -3.93
N VAL A 117 9.58 8.46 -5.21
CA VAL A 117 8.72 8.98 -6.29
C VAL A 117 7.39 8.22 -6.36
N SER A 118 7.41 6.89 -6.28
CA SER A 118 6.18 6.08 -6.27
C SER A 118 5.27 6.42 -5.08
N LYS A 119 5.85 6.72 -3.91
CA LYS A 119 5.11 7.11 -2.71
C LYS A 119 4.58 8.55 -2.80
N THR A 120 5.29 9.46 -3.46
CA THR A 120 4.77 10.78 -3.84
C THR A 120 3.59 10.67 -4.80
N ALA A 121 3.67 9.78 -5.80
CA ALA A 121 2.59 9.55 -6.74
C ALA A 121 1.28 9.11 -6.04
N LEU A 122 1.38 8.31 -4.98
CA LEU A 122 0.22 7.94 -4.16
C LEU A 122 -0.42 9.16 -3.47
N LEU A 123 0.34 10.19 -3.08
CA LEU A 123 -0.23 11.43 -2.53
C LEU A 123 -1.07 12.16 -3.59
N GLY A 124 -0.58 12.22 -4.84
CA GLY A 124 -1.33 12.77 -5.97
C GLY A 124 -2.59 11.96 -6.28
N LEU A 125 -2.45 10.63 -6.38
CA LEU A 125 -3.58 9.72 -6.61
C LEU A 125 -4.65 9.83 -5.51
N THR A 126 -4.25 10.04 -4.26
CA THR A 126 -5.17 10.29 -3.14
C THR A 126 -6.06 11.48 -3.42
N LYS A 127 -5.47 12.62 -3.79
CA LYS A 127 -6.19 13.87 -4.04
C LYS A 127 -7.14 13.72 -5.23
N ALA A 128 -6.64 13.17 -6.33
CA ALA A 128 -7.43 12.96 -7.55
C ALA A 128 -8.65 12.07 -7.28
N CYS A 129 -8.46 10.91 -6.64
CA CYS A 129 -9.57 10.00 -6.35
C CYS A 129 -10.51 10.54 -5.26
N ALA A 130 -10.02 11.33 -4.30
CA ALA A 130 -10.86 11.95 -3.27
C ALA A 130 -11.86 12.93 -3.90
N GLU A 131 -11.40 13.73 -4.86
CA GLU A 131 -12.25 14.68 -5.59
C GLU A 131 -13.24 13.94 -6.49
N GLU A 132 -12.78 12.96 -7.26
CA GLU A 132 -13.63 12.20 -8.19
C GLU A 132 -14.75 11.43 -7.48
N LEU A 133 -14.44 10.78 -6.35
CA LEU A 133 -15.36 9.83 -5.71
C LEU A 133 -16.21 10.47 -4.58
N ALA A 134 -16.07 11.77 -4.35
CA ALA A 134 -16.79 12.48 -3.30
C ALA A 134 -18.32 12.41 -3.47
N THR A 135 -18.81 12.55 -4.71
CA THR A 135 -20.25 12.51 -5.04
C THR A 135 -20.86 11.11 -4.88
N GLU A 136 -20.02 10.08 -4.80
CA GLU A 136 -20.42 8.68 -4.55
C GLU A 136 -20.31 8.30 -3.07
N ASN A 137 -20.14 9.28 -2.17
CA ASN A 137 -19.98 9.07 -0.72
C ASN A 137 -18.79 8.16 -0.37
N VAL A 138 -17.71 8.23 -1.17
CA VAL A 138 -16.47 7.49 -0.93
C VAL A 138 -15.37 8.45 -0.50
N ARG A 139 -14.80 8.21 0.69
CA ARG A 139 -13.67 9.00 1.20
C ARG A 139 -12.36 8.35 0.80
N VAL A 140 -11.45 9.12 0.21
CA VAL A 140 -10.09 8.64 -0.13
C VAL A 140 -9.05 9.38 0.70
N ASN A 141 -8.22 8.64 1.43
CA ASN A 141 -7.18 9.20 2.29
C ASN A 141 -5.86 8.42 2.13
N CYS A 142 -4.79 8.97 2.69
CA CYS A 142 -3.47 8.37 2.65
C CYS A 142 -2.82 8.41 4.02
N VAL A 143 -2.17 7.31 4.39
CA VAL A 143 -1.25 7.26 5.53
C VAL A 143 0.17 7.27 5.03
N ALA A 144 1.05 8.01 5.69
CA ALA A 144 2.46 8.06 5.36
C ALA A 144 3.29 7.62 6.57
N PRO A 145 3.54 6.30 6.70
CA PRO A 145 4.33 5.79 7.79
C PRO A 145 5.75 6.36 7.77
N GLY A 146 6.25 6.63 8.97
CA GLY A 146 7.68 6.69 9.23
C GLY A 146 8.29 5.31 9.11
N ILE A 147 9.35 5.06 9.85
CA ILE A 147 10.15 3.86 9.66
C ILE A 147 9.65 2.81 10.65
N ILE A 148 8.95 1.82 10.13
CA ILE A 148 8.26 0.79 10.91
C ILE A 148 9.08 -0.49 10.82
N LYS A 149 9.43 -1.11 11.95
CA LYS A 149 10.17 -2.38 11.99
C LYS A 149 9.35 -3.51 11.35
N THR A 150 9.69 -3.86 10.11
CA THR A 150 9.06 -4.93 9.33
C THR A 150 10.12 -5.61 8.45
N ASN A 151 9.80 -6.75 7.83
CA ASN A 151 10.71 -7.37 6.86
C ASN A 151 11.02 -6.43 5.68
N PHE A 152 10.08 -5.56 5.30
CA PHE A 152 10.25 -4.61 4.19
C PHE A 152 11.30 -3.53 4.49
N SER A 153 11.39 -3.09 5.75
CA SER A 153 12.36 -2.09 6.22
C SER A 153 13.60 -2.71 6.87
N SER A 154 13.79 -4.03 6.73
CA SER A 154 14.88 -4.76 7.39
C SER A 154 16.23 -4.11 7.10
N ALA A 155 16.52 -3.78 5.83
CA ALA A 155 17.75 -3.09 5.41
C ALA A 155 18.01 -1.76 6.15
N LEU A 156 16.98 -1.09 6.68
CA LEU A 156 17.09 0.20 7.39
C LEU A 156 17.22 0.05 8.91
N HIS A 157 16.95 -1.13 9.46
CA HIS A 157 16.86 -1.33 10.91
C HIS A 157 17.70 -2.46 11.47
N THR A 158 18.20 -3.38 10.63
CA THR A 158 19.06 -4.47 11.11
C THR A 158 20.52 -4.06 11.30
N SER A 159 20.93 -2.89 10.83
CA SER A 159 22.25 -2.31 11.09
C SER A 159 22.14 -1.23 12.15
N GLU A 160 22.83 -1.39 13.28
CA GLU A 160 22.87 -0.40 14.37
C GLU A 160 23.34 0.97 13.86
N MET A 161 24.34 0.96 12.97
CA MET A 161 24.92 2.14 12.31
C MET A 161 23.88 2.96 11.51
N VAL A 162 22.83 2.32 11.00
CA VAL A 162 21.74 3.00 10.28
C VAL A 162 20.62 3.37 11.24
N SER A 163 20.34 2.54 12.25
CA SER A 163 19.19 2.72 13.14
C SER A 163 19.34 3.88 14.13
N GLU A 164 20.53 4.13 14.68
CA GLU A 164 20.76 5.17 15.68
C GLU A 164 20.59 6.60 15.12
N PRO A 165 21.28 6.99 14.02
CA PRO A 165 21.09 8.32 13.43
C PRO A 165 19.64 8.58 13.02
N LEU A 166 18.96 7.53 12.58
CA LEU A 166 17.58 7.57 12.12
C LEU A 166 16.59 7.78 13.28
N LEU A 167 16.79 7.11 14.41
CA LEU A 167 16.01 7.33 15.63
C LEU A 167 16.17 8.75 16.18
N MET A 168 17.36 9.36 16.02
CA MET A 168 17.59 10.75 16.43
C MET A 168 16.80 11.76 15.59
N THR A 169 16.38 11.41 14.37
CA THR A 169 15.49 12.25 13.54
C THR A 169 14.01 12.12 13.89
N VAL A 170 13.63 11.06 14.63
CA VAL A 170 12.26 10.86 15.09
C VAL A 170 12.06 11.66 16.36
N ALA A 171 11.11 12.60 16.37
CA ALA A 171 10.88 13.50 17.50
C ALA A 171 10.57 12.79 18.83
N MET A 172 10.02 11.57 18.78
CA MET A 172 9.77 10.77 19.99
C MET A 172 10.96 9.91 20.42
N HIS A 173 12.04 9.88 19.63
CA HIS A 173 13.25 9.07 19.86
C HIS A 173 12.98 7.59 20.15
N ARG A 174 11.87 7.05 19.62
CA ARG A 174 11.40 5.66 19.80
C ARG A 174 10.61 5.18 18.61
#